data_AF-A0A2N0TI09-F1
#
_entry.id   AF-A0A2N0TI09-F1
#
_cell.length_a   1.000
_cell.length_b   1.000
_cell.length_c   1.000
_cell.angle_alpha   90.00
_cell.angle_beta   90.00
_cell.angle_gamma   90.00
#
_symmetry.space_group_name_H-M   'P 1'
#
loop_
_entity.id
_entity.type
_entity.pdbx_description
1 polymer ?
#
loop_
_entity_poly.entity_id
_entity_poly.type
_entity_poly.pdbx_seq_one_letter_code
_entity_poly.pdbx_strand_id
1 'polypeptide(L)'
;MYCHKCGAQSAPGQRFCPQCGTKLILSGEPAQSQTSPETKTPSVVVSAPSAESSYSSNPPTQSNSNWQIQAAQSVSRPAPTKSGTSTTVVVTVAVIVAAIIVYIGVGLWTTRYRSFQSAINACETQFDSDDWDSNVGGEYNMFNIGDNGRTLTITANSYNYAIAQCVYDELNMPNSIQTKIDHTRPIDGTQTDKWNGITATWTYSDDELTVILEH
;
A
#
# COMPACT_ATOMS: atom_id res chain seq x y z
N MET A 1 8.20 20.73 -20.53
CA MET A 1 7.99 19.37 -21.06
C MET A 1 7.30 18.53 -20.00
N TYR A 2 6.43 17.60 -20.36
CA TYR A 2 5.70 16.76 -19.40
C TYR A 2 6.22 15.32 -19.45
N CYS A 3 6.25 14.65 -18.29
CA CYS A 3 6.64 13.26 -18.20
C CYS A 3 5.55 12.36 -18.79
N HIS A 4 5.89 11.53 -19.79
CA HIS A 4 4.93 10.59 -20.41
C HIS A 4 4.40 9.53 -19.45
N LYS A 5 5.10 9.26 -18.33
CA LYS A 5 4.72 8.22 -17.39
C LYS A 5 3.81 8.70 -16.25
N CYS A 6 3.98 9.95 -15.79
CA CYS A 6 3.23 10.46 -14.63
C CYS A 6 2.59 11.83 -14.84
N GLY A 7 2.72 12.44 -16.02
CA GLY A 7 2.12 13.74 -16.33
C GLY A 7 2.80 14.95 -15.67
N ALA A 8 3.77 14.77 -14.77
CA ALA A 8 4.41 15.87 -14.08
C ALA A 8 5.19 16.80 -15.03
N GLN A 9 5.08 18.11 -14.82
CA GLN A 9 5.84 19.11 -15.55
C GLN A 9 7.32 19.07 -15.14
N SER A 10 8.21 19.04 -16.14
CA SER A 10 9.66 18.99 -15.95
C SER A 10 10.32 20.21 -16.60
N ALA A 11 11.32 20.75 -15.92
CA ALA A 11 12.14 21.87 -16.40
C ALA A 11 12.97 21.45 -17.63
N PRO A 12 13.31 22.40 -18.54
CA PRO A 12 14.17 22.11 -19.69
C PRO A 12 15.55 21.58 -19.28
N GLY A 13 16.08 20.58 -20.00
CA GLY A 13 17.43 20.02 -19.78
C GLY A 13 17.54 18.89 -18.76
N GLN A 14 16.44 18.46 -18.12
CA GLN A 14 16.42 17.33 -17.19
C GLN A 14 16.41 15.99 -17.93
N ARG A 15 17.29 15.05 -17.52
CA ARG A 15 17.38 13.70 -18.10
C ARG A 15 16.37 12.72 -17.49
N PHE A 16 15.93 12.96 -16.26
CA PHE A 16 14.99 12.10 -15.52
C PHE A 16 13.91 12.95 -14.85
N CYS A 17 12.71 12.39 -14.70
CA CYS A 17 11.60 13.02 -14.03
C CYS A 17 11.84 13.06 -12.52
N PRO A 18 11.80 14.23 -11.86
CA PRO A 18 12.04 14.34 -10.42
C PRO A 18 10.91 13.76 -9.55
N GLN A 19 9.76 13.39 -10.14
CA GLN A 19 8.62 12.83 -9.42
C GLN A 19 8.58 11.30 -9.47
N CYS A 20 8.89 10.69 -10.61
CA CYS A 20 8.76 9.24 -10.79
C CYS A 20 10.05 8.55 -11.28
N GLY A 21 11.15 9.29 -11.41
CA GLY A 21 12.46 8.77 -11.83
C GLY A 21 12.57 8.36 -13.30
N THR A 22 11.51 8.49 -14.09
CA THR A 22 11.49 8.02 -15.49
C THR A 22 12.30 8.93 -16.39
N LYS A 23 13.06 8.34 -17.32
CA LYS A 23 13.89 9.08 -18.28
C LYS A 23 13.02 9.96 -19.17
N LEU A 24 13.38 11.24 -19.27
CA LEU A 24 12.68 12.19 -20.12
C LEU A 24 13.31 12.14 -21.51
N ILE A 25 12.50 11.84 -22.52
CA ILE A 25 12.94 11.81 -23.91
C ILE A 25 12.87 13.25 -24.43
N LEU A 26 14.03 13.85 -24.72
CA LEU A 26 14.11 15.13 -25.41
C LEU A 26 13.84 14.87 -26.90
N SER A 27 12.74 15.39 -27.43
CA SER A 27 12.35 15.18 -28.82
C SER A 27 13.37 15.82 -29.77
N GLY A 28 14.22 14.98 -30.36
CA GLY A 28 15.17 15.35 -31.40
C GLY A 28 16.18 14.25 -31.69
N GLU A 29 15.72 13.05 -32.12
CA GLU A 29 16.37 12.06 -33.01
C GLU A 29 15.50 10.77 -33.02
N PRO A 30 15.29 10.06 -34.15
CA PRO A 30 14.27 9.01 -34.27
C PRO A 30 14.66 7.67 -33.65
N ALA A 31 13.63 6.85 -33.42
CA ALA A 31 13.64 5.53 -32.80
C ALA A 31 14.74 4.58 -33.32
N GLN A 32 15.47 3.97 -32.39
CA GLN A 32 16.14 2.70 -32.65
C GLN A 32 16.19 1.81 -31.39
N SER A 33 15.59 0.63 -31.57
CA SER A 33 15.92 -0.69 -31.01
C SER A 33 16.62 -0.78 -29.67
N GLN A 34 15.94 -1.38 -28.69
CA GLN A 34 16.60 -2.18 -27.66
C GLN A 34 16.22 -3.64 -27.82
N THR A 35 17.13 -4.36 -28.47
CA THR A 35 17.31 -5.80 -28.39
C THR A 35 17.50 -6.20 -26.92
N SER A 36 16.71 -7.15 -26.46
CA SER A 36 16.83 -7.82 -25.16
C SER A 36 18.11 -8.68 -25.11
N PRO A 37 18.90 -8.68 -24.02
CA PRO A 37 19.87 -9.74 -23.78
C PRO A 37 19.19 -10.97 -23.18
N GLU A 38 19.33 -12.04 -23.94
CA GLU A 38 19.07 -13.45 -23.63
C GLU A 38 19.64 -13.92 -22.28
N THR A 39 18.77 -14.53 -21.49
CA THR A 39 19.06 -15.36 -20.32
C THR A 39 20.08 -16.45 -20.62
N LYS A 40 21.22 -16.48 -19.91
CA LYS A 40 22.04 -17.70 -19.72
C LYS A 40 22.52 -17.81 -18.27
N THR A 41 22.02 -18.85 -17.61
CA THR A 41 22.54 -19.50 -16.38
C THR A 41 22.54 -21.00 -16.74
N PRO A 42 23.60 -21.81 -16.47
CA PRO A 42 23.83 -22.31 -15.11
C PRO A 42 25.28 -22.62 -14.65
N SER A 43 25.43 -22.61 -13.30
CA SER A 43 26.36 -23.35 -12.42
C SER A 43 27.88 -23.12 -12.56
N VAL A 44 28.72 -23.05 -11.53
CA VAL A 44 29.00 -24.07 -10.49
C VAL A 44 29.77 -23.45 -9.29
N VAL A 45 29.27 -23.77 -8.09
CA VAL A 45 29.93 -24.15 -6.80
C VAL A 45 31.45 -23.93 -6.62
N VAL A 46 31.85 -23.27 -5.52
CA VAL A 46 32.91 -23.76 -4.60
C VAL A 46 32.56 -23.35 -3.17
N SER A 47 32.64 -24.33 -2.27
CA SER A 47 32.31 -24.31 -0.85
C SER A 47 33.54 -24.15 0.05
N ALA A 48 33.24 -23.77 1.31
CA ALA A 48 33.90 -24.16 2.56
C ALA A 48 35.20 -23.42 2.99
N PRO A 49 35.64 -23.51 4.27
CA PRO A 49 35.01 -24.16 5.43
C PRO A 49 34.87 -23.29 6.70
N SER A 50 34.03 -23.80 7.60
CA SER A 50 33.96 -23.50 9.03
C SER A 50 35.24 -23.93 9.77
N ALA A 51 35.60 -23.21 10.83
CA ALA A 51 36.44 -23.74 11.90
C ALA A 51 35.94 -23.21 13.26
N GLU A 52 35.52 -24.16 14.08
CA GLU A 52 35.23 -24.02 15.51
C GLU A 52 36.49 -23.69 16.31
N SER A 53 36.29 -23.08 17.48
CA SER A 53 36.94 -23.40 18.78
C SER A 53 36.98 -22.13 19.65
N SER A 54 36.89 -22.12 20.98
CA SER A 54 36.36 -23.01 22.02
C SER A 54 36.83 -22.40 23.35
N TYR A 55 36.00 -22.38 24.40
CA TYR A 55 36.39 -22.26 25.84
C TYR A 55 37.11 -20.95 26.27
N SER A 56 37.10 -20.46 27.51
CA SER A 56 36.48 -20.76 28.81
C SER A 56 36.92 -19.64 29.78
N SER A 57 36.24 -19.60 30.93
CA SER A 57 36.69 -19.14 32.27
C SER A 57 36.66 -17.64 32.65
N ASN A 58 35.88 -17.40 33.72
CA ASN A 58 35.75 -16.18 34.55
C ASN A 58 37.04 -15.81 35.33
N PRO A 59 36.99 -14.93 36.35
CA PRO A 59 37.45 -13.53 36.35
C PRO A 59 38.72 -13.33 37.21
N PRO A 60 39.17 -12.08 37.41
CA PRO A 60 39.86 -11.74 38.66
C PRO A 60 39.13 -10.65 39.44
N THR A 61 38.77 -10.99 40.66
CA THR A 61 38.62 -10.09 41.80
C THR A 61 39.99 -9.57 42.22
N GLN A 62 40.18 -8.24 42.23
CA GLN A 62 41.19 -7.60 43.08
C GLN A 62 40.62 -6.33 43.71
N SER A 63 40.17 -6.53 44.95
CA SER A 63 40.42 -5.70 46.13
C SER A 63 41.51 -4.62 45.96
N ASN A 64 41.12 -3.36 46.02
CA ASN A 64 41.99 -2.28 46.50
C ASN A 64 41.26 -1.36 47.50
N SER A 65 41.27 -1.76 48.76
CA SER A 65 40.97 -0.85 49.86
C SER A 65 42.15 0.11 50.05
N ASN A 66 42.01 1.36 49.61
CA ASN A 66 42.86 2.45 50.07
C ASN A 66 42.00 3.52 50.75
N TRP A 67 41.94 3.45 52.09
CA TRP A 67 41.35 4.48 52.92
C TRP A 67 42.33 5.63 53.08
N GLN A 68 42.17 6.66 52.24
CA GLN A 68 42.67 7.99 52.57
C GLN A 68 41.53 8.81 53.18
N ILE A 69 41.62 8.99 54.50
CA ILE A 69 40.83 9.95 55.25
C ILE A 69 41.32 11.33 54.82
N GLN A 70 40.54 12.01 53.97
CA GLN A 70 40.62 13.45 53.79
C GLN A 70 39.37 14.07 54.40
N ALA A 71 39.62 14.99 55.33
CA ALA A 71 38.63 15.70 56.10
C ALA A 71 37.56 16.33 55.21
N ALA A 72 36.31 16.17 55.62
CA ALA A 72 35.14 16.71 54.95
C ALA A 72 35.27 18.22 54.70
N GLN A 73 35.34 18.61 53.42
CA GLN A 73 34.91 19.93 53.01
C GLN A 73 33.44 19.82 52.61
N SER A 74 32.59 20.49 53.39
CA SER A 74 31.17 20.64 53.13
C SER A 74 30.94 21.46 51.87
N VAL A 75 30.98 20.82 50.70
CA VAL A 75 30.40 21.40 49.49
C VAL A 75 28.90 21.13 49.56
N SER A 76 28.14 22.19 49.81
CA SER A 76 26.68 22.18 49.73
C SER A 76 26.25 21.72 48.33
N ARG A 77 25.82 20.46 48.24
CA ARG A 77 25.16 19.89 47.06
C ARG A 77 23.88 20.69 46.81
N PRO A 78 23.65 21.27 45.61
CA PRO A 78 22.36 21.84 45.29
C PRO A 78 21.31 20.74 45.41
N ALA A 79 20.23 21.04 46.14
CA ALA A 79 19.13 20.11 46.37
C ALA A 79 18.59 19.57 45.03
N PRO A 80 18.23 18.28 44.92
CA PRO A 80 17.51 17.81 43.77
C PRO A 80 16.16 18.55 43.73
N THR A 81 16.01 19.46 42.76
CA THR A 81 14.73 20.09 42.49
C THR A 81 13.81 19.01 41.93
N LYS A 82 12.92 18.48 42.78
CA LYS A 82 11.76 17.69 42.36
C LYS A 82 10.95 18.55 41.39
N SER A 83 11.13 18.34 40.09
CA SER A 83 10.21 18.85 39.07
C SER A 83 8.93 18.03 39.20
N GLY A 84 8.03 18.50 40.08
CA GLY A 84 6.72 17.92 40.29
C GLY A 84 5.80 18.21 39.11
N THR A 85 6.04 17.60 37.96
CA THR A 85 4.95 17.34 37.02
C THR A 85 4.06 16.31 37.68
N SER A 86 2.89 16.76 38.15
CA SER A 86 1.90 15.94 38.85
C SER A 86 1.64 14.66 38.07
N THR A 87 1.96 13.51 38.67
CA THR A 87 1.82 12.17 38.05
C THR A 87 0.41 11.97 37.50
N THR A 88 -0.59 12.61 38.11
CA THR A 88 -1.98 12.65 37.66
C THR A 88 -2.15 13.31 36.29
N VAL A 89 -1.41 14.39 35.99
CA VAL A 89 -1.45 15.09 34.69
C VAL A 89 -0.83 14.22 33.59
N VAL A 90 0.24 13.48 33.90
CA VAL A 90 0.87 12.55 32.94
C VAL A 90 -0.08 11.40 32.61
N VAL A 91 -0.76 10.85 33.62
CA VAL A 91 -1.72 9.75 33.43
C VAL A 91 -2.95 10.22 32.66
N THR A 92 -3.52 11.39 32.96
CA THR A 92 -4.70 11.90 32.22
C THR A 92 -4.36 12.20 30.76
N VAL A 93 -3.22 12.82 30.49
CA VAL A 93 -2.77 13.06 29.11
C VAL A 93 -2.55 11.74 28.36
N ALA A 94 -1.93 10.74 29.00
CA ALA A 94 -1.71 9.44 28.37
C ALA A 94 -3.03 8.72 28.03
N VAL A 95 -4.04 8.77 28.90
CA VAL A 95 -5.36 8.18 28.65
C VAL A 95 -6.09 8.88 27.50
N ILE A 96 -6.02 10.22 27.44
CA ILE A 96 -6.63 11.00 26.35
C ILE A 96 -5.96 10.65 25.01
N VAL A 97 -4.63 10.59 24.97
CA VAL A 97 -3.88 10.22 23.76
C VAL A 97 -4.23 8.79 23.33
N ALA A 98 -4.31 7.84 24.26
CA ALA A 98 -4.71 6.47 23.95
C ALA A 98 -6.15 6.40 23.40
N ALA A 99 -7.09 7.14 23.97
CA ALA A 99 -8.47 7.22 23.47
C ALA A 99 -8.55 7.82 22.06
N ILE A 100 -7.75 8.85 21.77
CA ILE A 100 -7.66 9.45 20.43
C ILE A 100 -7.08 8.45 19.42
N ILE A 101 -6.03 7.70 19.77
CA ILE A 101 -5.44 6.69 18.90
C ILE A 101 -6.44 5.57 18.61
N VAL A 102 -7.21 5.12 19.61
CA VAL A 102 -8.28 4.13 19.41
C VAL A 102 -9.39 4.69 18.53
N TYR A 103 -9.83 5.93 18.76
CA TYR A 103 -10.87 6.56 17.96
C TYR A 103 -10.43 6.75 16.50
N ILE A 104 -9.21 7.23 16.26
CA ILE A 104 -8.64 7.36 14.92
C ILE A 104 -8.41 5.97 14.30
N GLY A 105 -7.91 5.00 15.05
CA GLY A 105 -7.70 3.63 14.58
C GLY A 105 -9.00 2.96 14.16
N VAL A 106 -10.06 3.07 14.97
CA VAL A 106 -11.40 2.56 14.65
C VAL A 106 -12.01 3.35 13.49
N GLY A 107 -11.92 4.69 13.51
CA GLY A 107 -12.43 5.54 12.42
C GLY A 107 -11.77 5.21 11.08
N LEU A 108 -10.44 5.11 11.05
CA LEU A 108 -9.66 4.70 9.87
C LEU A 108 -9.90 3.23 9.47
N TRP A 109 -10.27 2.37 10.41
CA TRP A 109 -10.66 0.99 10.10
C TRP A 109 -12.06 0.94 9.48
N THR A 110 -13.01 1.71 10.02
CA THR A 110 -14.38 1.78 9.47
C THR A 110 -14.43 2.42 8.09
N THR A 111 -13.53 3.35 7.76
CA THR A 111 -13.47 3.95 6.42
C THR A 111 -12.86 3.05 5.36
N ARG A 112 -12.14 1.98 5.75
CA ARG A 112 -11.47 1.07 4.81
C ARG A 112 -12.40 0.08 4.12
N TYR A 113 -13.59 -0.18 4.68
CA TYR A 113 -14.58 -1.07 4.09
C TYR A 113 -15.78 -0.25 3.62
N ARG A 114 -15.63 0.42 2.47
CA ARG A 114 -16.80 0.92 1.74
C ARG A 114 -17.63 -0.30 1.35
N SER A 115 -18.91 -0.32 1.72
CA SER A 115 -19.78 -1.42 1.29
C SER A 115 -19.91 -1.38 -0.24
N PHE A 116 -19.90 -2.55 -0.88
CA PHE A 116 -20.07 -2.65 -2.33
C PHE A 116 -21.34 -1.94 -2.82
N GLN A 117 -22.45 -2.06 -2.07
CA GLN A 117 -23.68 -1.33 -2.38
C GLN A 117 -23.51 0.19 -2.31
N SER A 118 -22.75 0.70 -1.34
CA SER A 118 -22.49 2.15 -1.26
C SER A 118 -21.70 2.63 -2.47
N ALA A 119 -20.77 1.83 -2.98
CA ALA A 119 -20.00 2.20 -4.16
C ALA A 119 -20.86 2.22 -5.43
N ILE A 120 -21.72 1.22 -5.59
CA ILE A 120 -22.69 1.18 -6.69
C ILE A 120 -23.63 2.38 -6.63
N ASN A 121 -24.24 2.66 -5.47
CA ASN A 121 -25.19 3.77 -5.31
C ASN A 121 -24.54 5.15 -5.56
N ALA A 122 -23.25 5.31 -5.29
CA ALA A 122 -22.55 6.56 -5.57
C ALA A 122 -22.38 6.81 -7.09
N CYS A 123 -22.39 5.75 -7.89
CA CYS A 123 -22.25 5.82 -9.34
C CYS A 123 -23.57 6.07 -10.06
N GLU A 124 -24.72 5.71 -9.46
CA GLU A 124 -26.04 5.87 -10.08
C GLU A 124 -26.30 7.29 -10.63
N THR A 125 -25.92 8.31 -9.86
CA THR A 125 -26.17 9.71 -10.23
C THR A 125 -25.26 10.25 -11.34
N GLN A 126 -24.26 9.47 -11.76
CA GLN A 126 -23.28 9.86 -12.79
C GLN A 126 -23.70 9.42 -14.19
N PHE A 127 -24.72 8.56 -14.31
CA PHE A 127 -25.21 8.03 -15.57
C PHE A 127 -26.65 8.48 -15.82
N ASP A 128 -27.06 8.42 -17.08
CA ASP A 128 -28.46 8.62 -17.44
C ASP A 128 -29.31 7.50 -16.81
N SER A 129 -30.52 7.84 -16.34
CA SER A 129 -31.35 6.88 -15.62
C SER A 129 -31.74 5.69 -16.47
N ASP A 130 -31.96 5.87 -17.78
CA ASP A 130 -32.35 4.80 -18.67
C ASP A 130 -31.15 3.87 -18.96
N ASP A 131 -29.95 4.44 -19.12
CA ASP A 131 -28.71 3.68 -19.28
C ASP A 131 -28.37 2.89 -18.01
N TRP A 132 -28.52 3.52 -16.84
CA TRP A 132 -28.33 2.85 -15.56
C TRP A 132 -29.32 1.71 -15.36
N ASP A 133 -30.63 1.94 -15.56
CA ASP A 133 -31.65 0.91 -15.37
C ASP A 133 -31.50 -0.25 -16.37
N SER A 134 -31.03 0.01 -17.60
CA SER A 134 -30.79 -1.06 -18.57
C SER A 134 -29.61 -1.97 -18.20
N ASN A 135 -28.63 -1.48 -17.46
CA ASN A 135 -27.39 -2.22 -17.15
C ASN A 135 -27.39 -2.79 -15.73
N VAL A 136 -27.88 -2.01 -14.78
CA VAL A 136 -27.88 -2.31 -13.34
C VAL A 136 -29.27 -2.72 -12.87
N GLY A 137 -30.31 -2.11 -13.44
CA GLY A 137 -31.70 -2.49 -13.22
C GLY A 137 -32.13 -3.70 -14.04
N GLY A 138 -33.33 -4.20 -13.74
CA GLY A 138 -34.00 -5.22 -14.56
C GLY A 138 -33.30 -6.59 -14.64
N GLU A 139 -33.25 -7.15 -15.86
CA GLU A 139 -32.84 -8.54 -16.13
C GLU A 139 -31.33 -8.71 -16.31
N TYR A 140 -30.62 -7.70 -16.83
CA TYR A 140 -29.19 -7.80 -17.18
C TYR A 140 -28.26 -7.64 -15.96
N ASN A 141 -28.73 -6.98 -14.90
CA ASN A 141 -28.06 -6.71 -13.61
C ASN A 141 -26.55 -7.03 -13.58
N MET A 142 -25.74 -6.09 -14.06
CA MET A 142 -24.27 -6.22 -14.12
C MET A 142 -23.60 -6.35 -12.74
N PHE A 143 -24.31 -6.05 -11.65
CA PHE A 143 -23.78 -6.06 -10.29
C PHE A 143 -24.48 -7.10 -9.42
N ASN A 144 -23.78 -8.18 -9.09
CA ASN A 144 -24.30 -9.19 -8.18
C ASN A 144 -23.58 -9.14 -6.83
N ILE A 145 -24.31 -8.77 -5.78
CA ILE A 145 -23.80 -8.80 -4.41
C ILE A 145 -24.14 -10.15 -3.76
N GLY A 146 -23.09 -10.87 -3.35
CA GLY A 146 -23.17 -12.18 -2.69
C GLY A 146 -22.62 -12.17 -1.26
N ASP A 147 -22.70 -13.34 -0.62
CA ASP A 147 -22.04 -13.64 0.66
C ASP A 147 -22.32 -12.63 1.79
N ASN A 148 -23.58 -12.21 1.92
CA ASN A 148 -24.01 -11.19 2.87
C ASN A 148 -23.31 -9.83 2.69
N GLY A 149 -23.04 -9.45 1.43
CA GLY A 149 -22.39 -8.18 1.10
C GLY A 149 -20.86 -8.24 1.04
N ARG A 150 -20.26 -9.44 1.14
CA ARG A 150 -18.81 -9.64 1.14
C ARG A 150 -18.21 -9.92 -0.22
N THR A 151 -19.05 -10.18 -1.21
CA THR A 151 -18.64 -10.45 -2.59
C THR A 151 -19.42 -9.55 -3.53
N LEU A 152 -18.74 -8.95 -4.51
CA LEU A 152 -19.34 -8.23 -5.63
C LEU A 152 -18.84 -8.85 -6.93
N THR A 153 -19.75 -9.40 -7.73
CA THR A 153 -19.46 -9.80 -9.11
C THR A 153 -19.91 -8.68 -10.03
N ILE A 154 -19.03 -8.30 -10.95
CA ILE A 154 -19.22 -7.24 -11.94
C ILE A 154 -19.05 -7.89 -13.30
N THR A 155 -20.09 -7.81 -14.12
CA THR A 155 -20.07 -8.30 -15.50
C THR A 155 -20.13 -7.11 -16.45
N ALA A 156 -19.06 -6.91 -17.22
CA ALA A 156 -18.93 -5.74 -18.07
C ALA A 156 -18.51 -6.13 -19.50
N ASN A 157 -18.94 -5.34 -20.46
CA ASN A 157 -18.51 -5.40 -21.86
C ASN A 157 -18.18 -3.98 -22.34
N SER A 158 -17.87 -3.81 -23.62
CA SER A 158 -17.49 -2.51 -24.17
C SER A 158 -18.54 -1.40 -24.00
N TYR A 159 -19.82 -1.74 -23.85
CA TYR A 159 -20.91 -0.77 -23.75
C TYR A 159 -21.08 -0.22 -22.34
N ASN A 160 -20.92 -1.06 -21.32
CA ASN A 160 -21.19 -0.69 -19.92
C ASN A 160 -19.93 -0.62 -19.05
N TYR A 161 -18.74 -0.73 -19.67
CA TYR A 161 -17.47 -0.66 -18.96
C TYR A 161 -17.30 0.64 -18.15
N ALA A 162 -17.81 1.76 -18.63
CA ALA A 162 -17.76 3.03 -17.91
C ALA A 162 -18.47 2.96 -16.53
N ILE A 163 -19.56 2.19 -16.42
CA ILE A 163 -20.28 1.98 -15.16
C ILE A 163 -19.41 1.15 -14.20
N ALA A 164 -18.75 0.11 -14.71
CA ALA A 164 -17.83 -0.70 -13.91
C ALA A 164 -16.62 0.13 -13.42
N GLN A 165 -16.07 0.99 -14.28
CA GLN A 165 -14.97 1.90 -13.92
C GLN A 165 -15.34 2.86 -12.79
N CYS A 166 -16.56 3.42 -12.80
CA CYS A 166 -17.02 4.25 -11.69
C CYS A 166 -16.97 3.49 -10.35
N VAL A 167 -17.42 2.23 -10.32
CA VAL A 167 -17.39 1.41 -9.11
C VAL A 167 -15.95 1.08 -8.70
N TYR A 168 -15.05 0.81 -9.64
CA TYR A 168 -13.62 0.62 -9.35
C TYR A 168 -13.01 1.85 -8.69
N ASP A 169 -13.31 3.05 -9.19
CA ASP A 169 -12.82 4.31 -8.66
C ASP A 169 -13.36 4.58 -7.24
N GLU A 170 -14.66 4.33 -7.02
CA GLU A 170 -15.30 4.51 -5.72
C GLU A 170 -14.81 3.49 -4.68
N LEU A 171 -14.39 2.30 -5.11
CA LEU A 171 -13.69 1.31 -4.28
C LEU A 171 -12.18 1.58 -4.14
N ASN A 172 -11.70 2.71 -4.69
CA ASN A 172 -10.31 3.12 -4.71
C ASN A 172 -9.38 2.03 -5.28
N MET A 173 -9.83 1.32 -6.32
CA MET A 173 -9.02 0.37 -7.05
C MET A 173 -7.85 1.12 -7.73
N PRO A 174 -6.58 0.74 -7.46
CA PRO A 174 -5.43 1.38 -8.08
C PRO A 174 -5.49 1.32 -9.61
N ASN A 175 -5.07 2.41 -10.28
CA ASN A 175 -4.97 2.47 -11.75
C ASN A 175 -4.15 1.32 -12.34
N SER A 176 -3.14 0.81 -11.62
CA SER A 176 -2.37 -0.34 -12.08
C SER A 176 -3.19 -1.62 -12.19
N ILE A 177 -4.20 -1.81 -11.33
CA ILE A 177 -5.11 -2.95 -11.39
C ILE A 177 -6.12 -2.75 -12.51
N GLN A 178 -6.71 -1.55 -12.62
CA GLN A 178 -7.60 -1.21 -13.74
C GLN A 178 -6.91 -1.40 -15.10
N THR A 179 -5.66 -0.93 -15.24
CA THR A 179 -4.87 -1.14 -16.48
C THR A 179 -4.60 -2.62 -16.76
N LYS A 180 -4.42 -3.46 -15.73
CA LYS A 180 -4.29 -4.91 -15.95
C LYS A 180 -5.60 -5.51 -16.44
N ILE A 181 -6.73 -5.11 -15.85
CA ILE A 181 -8.07 -5.51 -16.29
C ILE A 181 -8.28 -5.11 -17.76
N ASP A 182 -8.01 -3.86 -18.14
CA ASP A 182 -8.16 -3.34 -19.51
C ASP A 182 -7.35 -4.13 -20.56
N HIS A 183 -6.18 -4.63 -20.18
CA HIS A 183 -5.27 -5.33 -21.10
C HIS A 183 -5.36 -6.86 -21.00
N THR A 184 -6.25 -7.39 -20.15
CA THR A 184 -6.44 -8.84 -20.02
C THR A 184 -7.18 -9.37 -21.23
N ARG A 185 -6.64 -10.40 -21.87
CA ARG A 185 -7.25 -11.08 -23.03
C ARG A 185 -7.70 -12.48 -22.62
N PRO A 186 -8.54 -13.15 -23.43
CA PRO A 186 -9.01 -14.50 -23.10
C PRO A 186 -7.88 -15.51 -22.85
N ILE A 187 -6.79 -15.40 -23.62
CA ILE A 187 -5.64 -16.30 -23.51
C ILE A 187 -4.83 -16.12 -22.23
N ASP A 188 -4.97 -14.96 -21.56
CA ASP A 188 -4.27 -14.68 -20.31
C ASP A 188 -4.95 -15.42 -19.13
N GLY A 189 -6.17 -15.93 -19.32
CA GLY A 189 -6.93 -16.67 -18.31
C GLY A 189 -7.32 -15.81 -17.11
N THR A 190 -7.63 -16.47 -16.00
CA THR A 190 -8.01 -15.78 -14.76
C THR A 190 -6.79 -15.10 -14.12
N GLN A 191 -6.95 -13.83 -13.78
CA GLN A 191 -5.96 -12.98 -13.13
C GLN A 191 -6.43 -12.59 -11.72
N THR A 192 -5.50 -12.22 -10.84
CA THR A 192 -5.80 -11.83 -9.45
C THR A 192 -4.89 -10.70 -8.98
N ASP A 193 -5.44 -9.77 -8.20
CA ASP A 193 -4.69 -8.70 -7.53
C ASP A 193 -5.40 -8.24 -6.25
N LYS A 194 -4.75 -7.44 -5.41
CA LYS A 194 -5.26 -7.04 -4.09
C LYS A 194 -4.96 -5.58 -3.77
N TRP A 195 -5.92 -4.90 -3.15
CA TRP A 195 -5.73 -3.55 -2.60
C TRP A 195 -6.67 -3.34 -1.41
N ASN A 196 -6.25 -2.58 -0.40
CA ASN A 196 -7.12 -2.17 0.71
C ASN A 196 -7.91 -3.30 1.42
N GLY A 197 -7.43 -4.55 1.36
CA GLY A 197 -8.15 -5.71 1.90
C GLY A 197 -9.24 -6.26 0.99
N ILE A 198 -9.35 -5.79 -0.24
CA ILE A 198 -10.14 -6.37 -1.32
C ILE A 198 -9.22 -7.26 -2.17
N THR A 199 -9.67 -8.47 -2.47
CA THR A 199 -9.11 -9.32 -3.52
C THR A 199 -9.97 -9.18 -4.75
N ALA A 200 -9.38 -8.80 -5.89
CA ALA A 200 -10.01 -8.93 -7.19
C ALA A 200 -9.50 -10.17 -7.89
N THR A 201 -10.43 -10.93 -8.44
CA THR A 201 -10.17 -11.97 -9.42
C THR A 201 -10.95 -11.65 -10.67
N TRP A 202 -10.33 -11.66 -11.84
CA TRP A 202 -11.04 -11.36 -13.09
C TRP A 202 -10.64 -12.29 -14.21
N THR A 203 -11.54 -12.42 -15.18
CA THR A 203 -11.33 -13.16 -16.42
C THR A 203 -12.02 -12.43 -17.55
N TYR A 204 -11.50 -12.60 -18.77
CA TYR A 204 -12.12 -12.06 -19.96
C TYR A 204 -12.45 -13.23 -20.91
N SER A 205 -13.70 -13.33 -21.36
CA SER A 205 -14.18 -14.41 -22.22
C SER A 205 -15.37 -13.94 -23.04
N ASP A 206 -15.48 -14.36 -24.31
CA ASP A 206 -16.63 -14.09 -25.17
C ASP A 206 -17.05 -12.59 -25.21
N ASP A 207 -16.05 -11.71 -25.34
CA ASP A 207 -16.18 -10.25 -25.33
C ASP A 207 -16.70 -9.63 -24.01
N GLU A 208 -16.75 -10.44 -22.94
CA GLU A 208 -17.21 -10.07 -21.61
C GLU A 208 -16.10 -10.18 -20.56
N LEU A 209 -16.01 -9.17 -19.71
CA LEU A 209 -15.18 -9.13 -18.52
C LEU A 209 -16.02 -9.52 -17.31
N THR A 210 -15.58 -10.52 -16.56
CA THR A 210 -16.13 -10.82 -15.22
C THR A 210 -15.08 -10.48 -14.17
N VAL A 211 -15.44 -9.61 -13.21
CA VAL A 211 -14.61 -9.25 -12.06
C VAL A 211 -15.33 -9.66 -10.77
N ILE A 212 -14.66 -10.39 -9.90
CA ILE A 212 -15.14 -10.80 -8.58
C ILE A 212 -14.28 -10.08 -7.55
N LEU A 213 -14.93 -9.32 -6.65
CA LEU A 213 -14.31 -8.57 -5.57
C LEU A 213 -14.71 -9.16 -4.22
N GLU A 214 -13.75 -9.44 -3.36
CA GLU A 214 -13.97 -10.11 -2.06
C GLU A 214 -13.23 -9.40 -0.92
N HIS A 215 -13.90 -9.23 0.23
CA HIS A 215 -13.34 -8.68 1.48
C HIS A 215 -12.82 -9.74 2.47
#